data_AF-A0A7S2TJ18-F1
#
_entry.id   AF-A0A7S2TJ18-F1
#
_cell.length_a   1.000
_cell.length_b   1.000
_cell.length_c   1.000
_cell.angle_alpha   90.00
_cell.angle_beta   90.00
_cell.angle_gamma   90.00
#
_symmetry.space_group_name_H-M   'P 1'
#
loop_
_entity.id
_entity.type
_entity.pdbx_description
1 polymer ?
#
loop_
_entity_poly.entity_id
_entity_poly.type
_entity_poly.pdbx_seq_one_letter_code
_entity_poly.pdbx_strand_id
1 'polypeptide(L)'
;MKQYLNPLSEEFCNMALAGKVKQLEAGFDKMINAGRNKSGGGGGVGGTSTSRKKKMTTTKKTKKTKKKTKPYLTDSPHRHHHHKDSKGGQGYYVEVKSAAIEANVATCPFLRAKKWPKPTVTKRVPLATKGFTHVRSEGIAILLKDIGGGDRIRRICTRFYEKAFQDQVLRTFMFEDDSAAHHGKRLADWIIEKMGGEGEPWTDSGRLGLRQVSHSKAWYSEKREPSKRGRRFKLDDCQIWMRLMFWAARDEGMAQHKPFFNWYVDFIKHFIRVYERTAPPYAEESAAWSAKQENIAAYIKDGRMMKDVIIEPSAERGPYNDPYFFFDE
;
A
#
# COMPACT_ATOMS: atom_id res chain seq x y z
N MET A 1 -22.22 28.24 8.67
CA MET A 1 -21.17 27.28 8.24
C MET A 1 -21.81 25.99 7.71
N LYS A 2 -22.43 26.02 6.52
CA LYS A 2 -23.15 24.85 5.96
C LYS A 2 -23.01 24.67 4.45
N GLN A 3 -21.94 25.20 3.86
CA GLN A 3 -21.68 25.06 2.43
C GLN A 3 -20.18 24.85 2.25
N TYR A 4 -19.77 23.62 1.98
CA TYR A 4 -18.60 23.17 1.21
C TYR A 4 -18.44 21.63 1.35
N LEU A 5 -19.56 20.89 1.33
CA LEU A 5 -19.51 19.47 0.99
C LEU A 5 -19.66 19.36 -0.51
N ASN A 6 -18.69 18.69 -1.15
CA ASN A 6 -18.69 18.43 -2.58
C ASN A 6 -19.95 17.60 -2.94
N PRO A 7 -20.80 18.03 -3.88
CA PRO A 7 -22.04 17.34 -4.22
C PRO A 7 -21.83 15.87 -4.63
N LEU A 8 -20.66 15.53 -5.18
CA LEU A 8 -20.29 14.14 -5.48
C LEU A 8 -20.13 13.25 -4.24
N SER A 9 -19.82 13.82 -3.07
CA SER A 9 -19.67 13.05 -1.82
C SER A 9 -21.01 12.70 -1.16
N GLU A 10 -22.01 13.56 -1.36
CA GLU A 10 -23.35 13.38 -0.84
C GLU A 10 -24.12 12.37 -1.70
N GLU A 11 -23.98 12.46 -3.02
CA GLU A 11 -24.55 11.48 -3.96
C GLU A 11 -23.95 10.08 -3.76
N PHE A 12 -22.64 9.98 -3.51
CA PHE A 12 -21.98 8.70 -3.20
C PHE A 12 -22.44 8.09 -1.86
N CYS A 13 -22.65 8.92 -0.83
CA CYS A 13 -23.19 8.46 0.46
C CYS A 13 -24.64 7.99 0.30
N ASN A 14 -25.46 8.71 -0.47
CA ASN A 14 -26.86 8.35 -0.73
C ASN A 14 -26.97 7.06 -1.56
N MET A 15 -26.06 6.81 -2.51
CA MET A 15 -26.02 5.56 -3.28
C MET A 15 -25.58 4.35 -2.46
N ALA A 16 -24.67 4.53 -1.50
CA ALA A 16 -24.24 3.48 -0.57
C ALA A 16 -25.38 3.10 0.40
N LEU A 17 -26.17 4.08 0.85
CA LEU A 17 -27.36 3.84 1.69
C LEU A 17 -28.51 3.17 0.92
N ALA A 18 -28.59 3.33 -0.40
CA ALA A 18 -29.64 2.77 -1.25
C ALA A 18 -29.42 1.30 -1.69
N GLY A 19 -28.46 0.57 -1.10
CA GLY A 19 -28.24 -0.85 -1.40
C GLY A 19 -27.68 -1.16 -2.80
N LYS A 20 -27.21 -0.15 -3.56
CA LYS A 20 -26.68 -0.31 -4.93
C LYS A 20 -25.16 -0.59 -4.98
N VAL A 21 -24.61 -1.21 -3.94
CA VAL A 21 -23.14 -1.36 -3.78
C VAL A 21 -22.49 -2.22 -4.88
N LYS A 22 -23.20 -3.24 -5.40
CA LYS A 22 -22.70 -4.06 -6.53
C LYS A 22 -22.50 -3.27 -7.83
N GLN A 23 -23.25 -2.18 -8.04
CA GLN A 23 -23.08 -1.32 -9.23
C GLN A 23 -21.87 -0.40 -9.11
N LEU A 24 -21.48 -0.02 -7.89
CA LEU A 24 -20.29 0.80 -7.61
C LEU A 24 -18.99 0.02 -7.83
N GLU A 25 -18.94 -1.27 -7.51
CA GLU A 25 -17.77 -2.11 -7.78
C GLU A 25 -17.56 -2.33 -9.30
N ALA A 26 -18.64 -2.61 -10.03
CA ALA A 26 -18.59 -2.69 -11.50
C ALA A 26 -18.19 -1.35 -12.15
N GLY A 27 -18.61 -0.22 -11.55
CA GLY A 27 -18.21 1.13 -11.97
C GLY A 27 -16.72 1.40 -11.73
N PHE A 28 -16.20 1.03 -10.56
CA PHE A 28 -14.80 1.23 -10.20
C PHE A 28 -13.84 0.36 -11.04
N ASP A 29 -14.20 -0.91 -11.28
CA ASP A 29 -13.44 -1.81 -12.15
C ASP A 29 -13.49 -1.35 -13.62
N LYS A 30 -14.62 -0.79 -14.09
CA LYS A 30 -14.68 -0.14 -15.40
C LYS A 30 -13.79 1.09 -15.49
N MET A 31 -13.72 1.91 -14.44
CA MET A 31 -12.90 3.13 -14.41
C MET A 31 -11.39 2.84 -14.44
N ILE A 32 -10.95 1.79 -13.72
CA ILE A 32 -9.56 1.33 -13.74
C ILE A 32 -9.17 0.78 -15.13
N ASN A 33 -10.10 0.12 -15.82
CA ASN A 33 -9.85 -0.46 -17.14
C ASN A 33 -10.01 0.55 -18.30
N ALA A 34 -10.90 1.54 -18.18
CA ALA A 34 -11.13 2.57 -19.19
C ALA A 34 -9.92 3.50 -19.39
N GLY A 35 -9.13 3.72 -18.34
CA GLY A 35 -7.86 4.46 -18.43
C GLY A 35 -6.76 3.76 -19.25
N ARG A 36 -6.93 2.49 -19.65
CA ARG A 36 -5.95 1.71 -20.41
C ARG A 36 -6.29 1.49 -21.88
N ASN A 37 -7.57 1.53 -22.26
CA ASN A 37 -7.97 1.31 -23.67
C ASN A 37 -7.83 2.54 -24.57
N LYS A 38 -7.42 3.71 -24.04
CA LYS A 38 -7.25 4.94 -24.85
C LYS A 38 -5.88 5.09 -25.53
N SER A 39 -4.95 4.13 -25.43
CA SER A 39 -3.61 4.24 -26.04
C SER A 39 -3.35 3.30 -27.23
N GLY A 40 -4.39 2.75 -27.87
CA GLY A 40 -4.21 1.87 -29.04
C GLY A 40 -5.33 2.03 -30.06
N GLY A 41 -5.10 2.87 -31.07
CA GLY A 41 -6.08 3.10 -32.13
C GLY A 41 -5.58 4.02 -33.24
N GLY A 42 -4.39 3.76 -33.77
CA GLY A 42 -3.86 4.41 -34.96
C GLY A 42 -4.07 3.55 -36.21
N GLY A 43 -4.86 4.05 -37.16
CA GLY A 43 -4.65 3.88 -38.59
C GLY A 43 -5.17 2.60 -39.26
N GLY A 44 -6.38 2.67 -39.81
CA GLY A 44 -6.86 1.75 -40.84
C GLY A 44 -7.79 2.48 -41.81
N VAL A 45 -7.22 3.03 -42.89
CA VAL A 45 -7.98 3.58 -44.03
C VAL A 45 -7.76 2.66 -45.22
N GLY A 46 -8.85 2.10 -45.76
CA GLY A 46 -8.86 1.34 -47.00
C GLY A 46 -8.88 2.25 -48.23
N GLY A 47 -8.27 1.79 -49.32
CA GLY A 47 -8.32 2.41 -50.64
C GLY A 47 -7.73 1.49 -51.71
N THR A 48 -8.54 1.16 -52.70
CA THR A 48 -8.28 0.22 -53.81
C THR A 48 -7.55 0.85 -55.01
N SER A 49 -6.72 0.02 -55.66
CA SER A 49 -6.30 -0.07 -57.09
C SER A 49 -5.90 1.17 -57.92
N THR A 50 -4.71 1.12 -58.55
CA THR A 50 -4.48 0.94 -60.01
C THR A 50 -3.05 1.31 -60.42
N SER A 51 -2.64 0.76 -61.57
CA SER A 51 -1.30 0.64 -62.14
C SER A 51 -0.65 1.93 -62.71
N ARG A 52 0.68 1.84 -62.85
CA ARG A 52 1.52 2.21 -64.02
C ARG A 52 2.33 3.52 -63.99
N LYS A 53 3.59 3.33 -64.46
CA LYS A 53 4.54 4.22 -65.18
C LYS A 53 5.62 4.98 -64.39
N LYS A 54 6.86 4.60 -64.77
CA LYS A 54 8.17 5.29 -64.64
C LYS A 54 8.10 6.80 -64.91
N LYS A 55 8.90 7.56 -64.14
CA LYS A 55 9.85 8.55 -64.69
C LYS A 55 10.95 8.89 -63.68
N MET A 56 12.18 8.92 -64.17
CA MET A 56 13.36 9.48 -63.51
C MET A 56 13.27 11.01 -63.45
N THR A 57 13.75 11.63 -62.37
CA THR A 57 14.97 12.48 -62.33
C THR A 57 14.94 13.43 -61.13
N THR A 58 16.13 13.90 -60.75
CA THR A 58 16.46 15.06 -59.89
C THR A 58 16.64 14.84 -58.39
N THR A 59 17.87 14.40 -58.06
CA THR A 59 18.83 15.06 -57.16
C THR A 59 18.33 16.25 -56.34
N LYS A 60 18.25 16.08 -55.00
CA LYS A 60 18.47 17.17 -54.04
C LYS A 60 19.33 16.67 -52.87
N LYS A 61 20.51 17.27 -52.76
CA LYS A 61 21.45 17.17 -51.64
C LYS A 61 20.79 17.74 -50.37
N THR A 62 20.63 16.93 -49.33
CA THR A 62 20.40 17.42 -47.96
C THR A 62 21.68 17.27 -47.15
N LYS A 63 22.13 18.41 -46.60
CA LYS A 63 23.31 18.55 -45.75
C LYS A 63 23.09 17.78 -44.44
N LYS A 64 23.95 16.79 -44.17
CA LYS A 64 24.13 16.17 -42.84
C LYS A 64 24.82 17.19 -41.92
N THR A 65 24.08 17.77 -40.98
CA THR A 65 24.67 18.46 -39.81
C THR A 65 25.08 17.41 -38.79
N LYS A 66 26.40 17.18 -38.67
CA LYS A 66 27.02 16.39 -37.61
C LYS A 66 26.82 17.12 -36.27
N LYS A 67 25.90 16.63 -35.43
CA LYS A 67 25.84 17.03 -34.02
C LYS A 67 26.96 16.29 -33.29
N LYS A 68 28.04 17.01 -32.94
CA LYS A 68 29.11 16.52 -32.06
C LYS A 68 28.52 16.25 -30.67
N THR A 69 28.43 14.99 -30.28
CA THR A 69 28.25 14.60 -28.88
C THR A 69 29.57 14.84 -28.15
N LYS A 70 29.54 15.67 -27.11
CA LYS A 70 30.64 15.81 -26.14
C LYS A 70 30.61 14.58 -25.21
N PRO A 71 31.75 13.97 -24.87
CA PRO A 71 31.80 12.96 -23.82
C PRO A 71 31.65 13.65 -22.47
N TYR A 72 30.68 13.22 -21.67
CA TYR A 72 30.64 13.53 -20.25
C TYR A 72 31.60 12.57 -19.55
N LEU A 73 32.78 13.07 -19.18
CA LEU A 73 33.49 12.60 -18.00
C LEU A 73 32.84 13.30 -16.81
N THR A 74 32.24 12.51 -15.92
CA THR A 74 32.21 12.85 -14.49
C THR A 74 32.39 11.55 -13.73
N ASP A 75 33.62 11.32 -13.32
CA ASP A 75 33.96 10.46 -12.20
C ASP A 75 33.22 10.96 -10.96
N SER A 76 32.49 10.06 -10.29
CA SER A 76 32.12 10.24 -8.90
C SER A 76 32.32 8.90 -8.18
N PRO A 77 33.07 8.89 -7.07
CA PRO A 77 33.56 7.66 -6.48
C PRO A 77 32.43 6.92 -5.77
N HIS A 78 32.14 5.71 -6.26
CA HIS A 78 31.41 4.71 -5.49
C HIS A 78 32.20 4.38 -4.22
N ARG A 79 31.71 4.87 -3.09
CA ARG A 79 32.20 4.48 -1.76
C ARG A 79 31.72 3.06 -1.47
N HIS A 80 32.51 2.08 -1.91
CA HIS A 80 32.35 0.68 -1.50
C HIS A 80 32.74 0.55 -0.03
N HIS A 81 31.74 0.55 0.86
CA HIS A 81 31.92 0.00 2.19
C HIS A 81 31.90 -1.53 2.10
N HIS A 82 33.09 -2.13 2.12
CA HIS A 82 33.28 -3.53 2.45
C HIS A 82 32.81 -3.76 3.88
N HIS A 83 31.60 -4.31 4.05
CA HIS A 83 31.19 -4.88 5.32
C HIS A 83 31.67 -6.33 5.36
N LYS A 84 32.70 -6.58 6.17
CA LYS A 84 33.18 -7.92 6.47
C LYS A 84 32.10 -8.71 7.21
N ASP A 85 32.08 -10.00 6.91
CA ASP A 85 31.18 -11.02 7.41
C ASP A 85 31.08 -11.01 8.95
N SER A 86 29.86 -10.81 9.45
CA SER A 86 29.51 -11.14 10.83
C SER A 86 28.70 -12.43 10.82
N LYS A 87 29.36 -13.51 11.21
CA LYS A 87 28.73 -14.81 11.47
C LYS A 87 27.88 -14.70 12.73
N GLY A 88 26.63 -15.18 12.64
CA GLY A 88 25.90 -15.74 13.78
C GLY A 88 25.41 -14.76 14.85
N GLY A 89 24.59 -13.78 14.47
CA GLY A 89 23.77 -13.04 15.43
C GLY A 89 22.56 -13.87 15.89
N GLN A 90 22.67 -14.52 17.03
CA GLN A 90 21.52 -14.98 17.81
C GLN A 90 20.76 -13.71 18.25
N GLY A 91 19.71 -13.35 17.51
CA GLY A 91 18.97 -12.11 17.73
C GLY A 91 18.30 -12.11 19.10
N TYR A 92 18.86 -11.36 20.03
CA TYR A 92 18.20 -10.99 21.28
C TYR A 92 17.01 -10.08 20.92
N TYR A 93 15.79 -10.62 20.98
CA TYR A 93 14.58 -9.81 21.04
C TYR A 93 14.63 -9.03 22.37
N VAL A 94 14.99 -7.74 22.30
CA VAL A 94 14.78 -6.84 23.43
C VAL A 94 13.28 -6.63 23.52
N GLU A 95 12.65 -7.27 24.50
CA GLU A 95 11.23 -7.17 24.78
C GLU A 95 10.93 -5.76 25.30
N VAL A 96 10.75 -4.79 24.40
CA VAL A 96 10.29 -3.45 24.76
C VAL A 96 8.80 -3.53 25.06
N LYS A 97 8.45 -4.06 26.24
CA LYS A 97 7.09 -4.02 26.77
C LYS A 97 6.81 -2.59 27.20
N SER A 98 6.09 -1.82 26.39
CA SER A 98 5.51 -0.58 26.92
C SER A 98 4.35 -0.95 27.83
N ALA A 99 4.26 -0.34 29.02
CA ALA A 99 3.15 -0.60 29.96
C ALA A 99 1.76 -0.35 29.32
N ALA A 100 1.68 0.54 28.33
CA ALA A 100 0.47 0.79 27.54
C ALA A 100 0.09 -0.39 26.62
N ILE A 101 1.06 -1.17 26.14
CA ILE A 101 0.80 -2.40 25.40
C ILE A 101 0.26 -3.48 26.35
N GLU A 102 0.81 -3.63 27.55
CA GLU A 102 0.34 -4.64 28.51
C GLU A 102 -1.09 -4.37 29.00
N ALA A 103 -1.44 -3.11 29.26
CA ALA A 103 -2.81 -2.72 29.64
C ALA A 103 -3.85 -3.05 28.55
N ASN A 104 -3.50 -2.94 27.27
CA ASN A 104 -4.37 -3.29 26.14
C ASN A 104 -4.48 -4.81 25.88
N VAL A 105 -3.45 -5.58 26.25
CA VAL A 105 -3.48 -7.06 26.11
C VAL A 105 -4.56 -7.67 27.01
N ALA A 106 -4.80 -7.10 28.19
CA ALA A 106 -5.82 -7.59 29.13
C ALA A 106 -7.26 -7.44 28.60
N THR A 107 -7.53 -6.37 27.83
CA THR A 107 -8.87 -6.02 27.36
C THR A 107 -9.16 -6.46 25.92
N CYS A 108 -8.14 -6.61 25.08
CA CYS A 108 -8.34 -7.04 23.71
C CYS A 108 -8.60 -8.56 23.62
N PRO A 109 -9.77 -9.02 23.14
CA PRO A 109 -10.10 -10.45 23.07
C PRO A 109 -9.15 -11.23 22.16
N PHE A 110 -8.49 -10.56 21.20
CA PHE A 110 -7.58 -11.19 20.26
C PHE A 110 -6.17 -11.39 20.83
N LEU A 111 -5.72 -10.53 21.75
CA LEU A 111 -4.34 -10.56 22.27
C LEU A 111 -4.11 -11.65 23.33
N ARG A 112 -5.18 -12.26 23.86
CA ARG A 112 -5.09 -13.39 24.80
C ARG A 112 -4.30 -14.56 24.18
N ALA A 113 -3.38 -15.13 24.96
CA ALA A 113 -2.49 -16.18 24.49
C ALA A 113 -3.28 -17.43 24.07
N LYS A 114 -3.34 -17.70 22.76
CA LYS A 114 -3.76 -18.99 22.21
C LYS A 114 -2.52 -19.78 21.80
N LYS A 115 -2.49 -21.08 22.08
CA LYS A 115 -1.54 -21.99 21.42
C LYS A 115 -1.98 -22.10 19.96
N TRP A 116 -1.10 -21.72 19.06
CA TRP A 116 -1.37 -21.72 17.63
C TRP A 116 -1.02 -23.08 17.01
N PRO A 117 -1.70 -23.49 15.94
CA PRO A 117 -1.33 -24.72 15.23
C PRO A 117 0.12 -24.63 14.74
N LYS A 118 0.78 -25.79 14.66
CA LYS A 118 2.07 -25.87 14.00
C LYS A 118 1.85 -25.67 12.50
N PRO A 119 2.56 -24.72 11.84
CA PRO A 119 2.45 -24.52 10.40
C PRO A 119 2.72 -25.80 9.61
N THR A 120 1.88 -26.08 8.62
CA THR A 120 1.96 -27.23 7.72
C THR A 120 2.26 -26.81 6.27
N VAL A 121 1.91 -25.59 5.90
CA VAL A 121 2.20 -25.02 4.57
C VAL A 121 3.66 -24.59 4.54
N THR A 122 4.45 -25.23 3.68
CA THR A 122 5.88 -24.96 3.50
C THR A 122 6.20 -24.30 2.16
N LYS A 123 5.35 -24.49 1.15
CA LYS A 123 5.54 -23.93 -0.20
C LYS A 123 4.98 -22.51 -0.29
N ARG A 124 5.57 -21.68 -1.17
CA ARG A 124 5.06 -20.34 -1.45
C ARG A 124 3.65 -20.43 -2.02
N VAL A 125 2.73 -19.63 -1.46
CA VAL A 125 1.38 -19.42 -2.00
C VAL A 125 1.38 -18.09 -2.75
N PRO A 126 1.23 -18.07 -4.09
CA PRO A 126 1.23 -16.82 -4.84
C PRO A 126 -0.03 -16.01 -4.56
N LEU A 127 0.08 -14.69 -4.67
CA LEU A 127 -1.10 -13.83 -4.71
C LEU A 127 -1.90 -14.12 -5.98
N ALA A 128 -3.16 -14.53 -5.83
CA ALA A 128 -4.04 -14.81 -6.96
C ALA A 128 -4.66 -13.50 -7.48
N THR A 129 -4.49 -13.23 -8.78
CA THR A 129 -5.10 -12.06 -9.42
C THR A 129 -5.72 -12.42 -10.77
N LYS A 130 -6.82 -11.75 -11.13
CA LYS A 130 -7.48 -11.83 -12.45
C LYS A 130 -7.69 -10.42 -12.97
N GLY A 131 -7.10 -10.09 -14.11
CA GLY A 131 -7.19 -8.74 -14.67
C GLY A 131 -6.66 -7.64 -13.74
N PHE A 132 -5.57 -7.93 -12.99
CA PHE A 132 -5.03 -7.08 -11.93
C PHE A 132 -5.91 -6.90 -10.70
N THR A 133 -7.03 -7.60 -10.58
CA THR A 133 -7.87 -7.61 -9.37
C THR A 133 -7.53 -8.84 -8.53
N HIS A 134 -7.31 -8.65 -7.23
CA HIS A 134 -7.13 -9.76 -6.28
C HIS A 134 -8.36 -10.67 -6.28
N VAL A 135 -8.14 -11.98 -6.33
CA VAL A 135 -9.19 -13.00 -6.21
C VAL A 135 -8.86 -13.96 -5.07
N ARG A 136 -9.91 -14.48 -4.42
CA ARG A 136 -9.77 -15.55 -3.42
C ARG A 136 -9.28 -16.82 -4.14
N SER A 137 -8.52 -17.67 -3.45
CA SER A 137 -8.13 -18.99 -3.95
C SER A 137 -8.05 -19.99 -2.81
N GLU A 138 -8.20 -21.27 -3.12
CA GLU A 138 -8.11 -22.36 -2.13
C GLU A 138 -6.77 -22.34 -1.39
N GLY A 139 -5.66 -22.10 -2.09
CA GLY A 139 -4.33 -22.01 -1.48
C GLY A 139 -4.21 -20.89 -0.45
N ILE A 140 -4.86 -19.73 -0.68
CA ILE A 140 -4.85 -18.61 0.28
C ILE A 140 -5.75 -18.93 1.48
N ALA A 141 -6.89 -19.59 1.28
CA ALA A 141 -7.76 -20.04 2.36
C ALA A 141 -7.06 -21.08 3.27
N ILE A 142 -6.34 -22.04 2.68
CA ILE A 142 -5.51 -23.00 3.43
C ILE A 142 -4.44 -22.25 4.23
N LEU A 143 -3.79 -21.25 3.63
CA LEU A 143 -2.78 -20.43 4.30
C LEU A 143 -3.34 -19.66 5.51
N LEU A 144 -4.56 -19.12 5.42
CA LEU A 144 -5.24 -18.48 6.56
C LEU A 144 -5.43 -19.48 7.71
N LYS A 145 -5.94 -20.67 7.41
CA LYS A 145 -6.10 -21.73 8.42
C LYS A 145 -4.76 -22.10 9.07
N ASP A 146 -3.70 -22.21 8.27
CA ASP A 146 -2.38 -22.66 8.72
C ASP A 146 -1.70 -21.70 9.71
N ILE A 147 -1.92 -20.39 9.57
CA ILE A 147 -1.38 -19.40 10.53
C ILE A 147 -2.18 -19.29 11.85
N GLY A 148 -3.28 -20.03 11.97
CA GLY A 148 -4.19 -19.97 13.12
C GLY A 148 -5.49 -19.18 12.88
N GLY A 149 -5.87 -18.98 11.61
CA GLY A 149 -7.14 -18.40 11.22
C GLY A 149 -7.23 -16.88 11.35
N GLY A 150 -8.43 -16.34 11.16
CA GLY A 150 -8.70 -14.90 11.16
C GLY A 150 -8.34 -14.19 12.47
N ASP A 151 -8.35 -14.90 13.60
CA ASP A 151 -7.91 -14.35 14.87
C ASP A 151 -6.44 -13.90 14.85
N ARG A 152 -5.58 -14.61 14.11
CA ARG A 152 -4.18 -14.20 13.95
C ARG A 152 -4.08 -12.89 13.16
N ILE A 153 -4.89 -12.73 12.12
CA ILE A 153 -4.98 -11.48 11.35
C ILE A 153 -5.50 -10.32 12.21
N ARG A 154 -6.51 -10.57 13.06
CA ARG A 154 -7.04 -9.57 14.01
C ARG A 154 -5.99 -9.10 15.02
N ARG A 155 -5.12 -10.00 15.49
CA ARG A 155 -3.98 -9.66 16.34
C ARG A 155 -2.99 -8.75 15.63
N ILE A 156 -2.54 -9.13 14.43
CA ILE A 156 -1.62 -8.32 13.62
C ILE A 156 -2.19 -6.91 13.42
N CYS A 157 -3.45 -6.81 13.00
CA CYS A 157 -4.07 -5.52 12.73
C CYS A 157 -4.28 -4.70 14.02
N THR A 158 -4.59 -5.34 15.14
CA THR A 158 -4.65 -4.67 16.45
C THR A 158 -3.28 -4.10 16.84
N ARG A 159 -2.21 -4.91 16.76
CA ARG A 159 -0.83 -4.48 17.02
C ARG A 159 -0.40 -3.34 16.11
N PHE A 160 -0.82 -3.38 14.84
CA PHE A 160 -0.57 -2.29 13.92
C PHE A 160 -1.24 -1.01 14.40
N TYR A 161 -2.53 -1.03 14.75
CA TYR A 161 -3.20 0.19 15.20
C TYR A 161 -2.67 0.69 16.53
N GLU A 162 -2.27 -0.18 17.47
CA GLU A 162 -1.54 0.24 18.68
C GLU A 162 -0.32 1.10 18.33
N LYS A 163 0.43 0.72 17.29
CA LYS A 163 1.58 1.49 16.81
C LYS A 163 1.14 2.75 16.06
N ALA A 164 0.17 2.63 15.15
CA ALA A 164 -0.30 3.74 14.32
C ALA A 164 -0.95 4.87 15.14
N PHE A 165 -1.62 4.56 16.25
CA PHE A 165 -2.14 5.57 17.19
C PHE A 165 -1.02 6.36 17.89
N GLN A 166 0.17 5.78 18.02
CA GLN A 166 1.33 6.42 18.65
C GLN A 166 2.24 7.11 17.63
N ASP A 167 2.08 6.82 16.34
CA ASP A 167 2.88 7.41 15.25
C ASP A 167 2.48 8.86 14.98
N GLN A 168 3.46 9.75 14.83
CA GLN A 168 3.21 11.20 14.68
C GLN A 168 2.41 11.54 13.41
N VAL A 169 2.60 10.79 12.33
CA VAL A 169 1.92 11.01 11.05
C VAL A 169 0.58 10.27 11.04
N LEU A 170 0.62 8.95 11.26
CA LEU A 170 -0.58 8.13 11.08
C LEU A 170 -1.70 8.45 12.07
N ARG A 171 -1.37 8.88 13.30
CA ARG A 171 -2.38 9.28 14.29
C ARG A 171 -3.28 10.41 13.81
N THR A 172 -2.79 11.27 12.91
CA THR A 172 -3.56 12.38 12.35
C THR A 172 -4.69 11.91 11.42
N PHE A 173 -4.59 10.69 10.87
CA PHE A 173 -5.62 10.08 10.05
C PHE A 173 -6.71 9.36 10.86
N MET A 174 -6.51 9.13 12.16
CA MET A 174 -7.44 8.39 13.02
C MET A 174 -8.56 9.32 13.51
N PHE A 175 -9.71 9.31 12.85
CA PHE A 175 -10.84 10.17 13.17
C PHE A 175 -11.86 9.53 14.13
N GLU A 176 -11.82 8.21 14.31
CA GLU A 176 -12.63 7.49 15.30
C GLU A 176 -11.79 7.27 16.56
N ASP A 177 -12.37 7.54 17.73
CA ASP A 177 -11.74 7.31 19.02
C ASP A 177 -12.23 6.00 19.67
N ASP A 178 -12.29 4.93 18.87
CA ASP A 178 -12.87 3.63 19.26
C ASP A 178 -11.82 2.54 19.55
N SER A 179 -10.57 2.92 19.84
CA SER A 179 -9.42 2.04 20.17
C SER A 179 -8.78 1.26 19.01
N ALA A 180 -7.58 0.74 19.28
CA ALA A 180 -6.84 -0.12 18.36
C ALA A 180 -7.54 -1.44 18.04
N ALA A 181 -8.31 -2.00 18.98
CA ALA A 181 -9.00 -3.28 18.76
C ALA A 181 -10.12 -3.15 17.73
N HIS A 182 -10.91 -2.08 17.76
CA HIS A 182 -12.00 -1.88 16.80
C HIS A 182 -11.46 -1.52 15.41
N HIS A 183 -10.46 -0.63 15.32
CA HIS A 183 -9.76 -0.36 14.06
C HIS A 183 -9.10 -1.62 13.48
N GLY A 184 -8.40 -2.37 14.33
CA GLY A 184 -7.74 -3.62 13.98
C GLY A 184 -8.73 -4.65 13.46
N LYS A 185 -9.89 -4.81 14.12
CA LYS A 185 -10.95 -5.71 13.67
C LYS A 185 -11.46 -5.34 12.27
N ARG A 186 -11.71 -4.04 12.00
CA ARG A 186 -12.18 -3.59 10.67
C ARG A 186 -11.21 -3.96 9.56
N LEU A 187 -9.92 -3.63 9.73
CA LEU A 187 -8.90 -3.97 8.74
C LEU A 187 -8.75 -5.50 8.60
N ALA A 188 -8.73 -6.21 9.72
CA ALA A 188 -8.57 -7.65 9.72
C ALA A 188 -9.73 -8.38 9.03
N ASP A 189 -10.98 -8.01 9.32
CA ASP A 189 -12.15 -8.63 8.68
C ASP A 189 -12.10 -8.43 7.16
N TRP A 190 -11.62 -7.26 6.69
CA TRP A 190 -11.38 -7.04 5.27
C TRP A 190 -10.28 -7.94 4.70
N ILE A 191 -9.14 -8.10 5.39
CA ILE A 191 -8.06 -9.01 4.96
C ILE A 191 -8.53 -10.47 4.95
N ILE A 192 -9.23 -10.91 6.00
CA ILE A 192 -9.77 -12.27 6.15
C ILE A 192 -10.72 -12.58 4.99
N GLU A 193 -11.62 -11.65 4.67
CA GLU A 193 -12.50 -11.81 3.53
C GLU A 193 -11.73 -11.86 2.19
N LYS A 194 -10.61 -11.13 2.05
CA LYS A 194 -9.74 -11.26 0.86
C LYS A 194 -8.96 -12.57 0.81
N MET A 195 -8.64 -13.16 1.95
CA MET A 195 -8.03 -14.50 2.01
C MET A 195 -9.04 -15.60 1.66
N GLY A 196 -10.28 -15.46 2.13
CA GLY A 196 -11.32 -16.48 2.02
C GLY A 196 -11.17 -17.59 3.06
N GLY A 197 -12.10 -18.55 3.05
CA GLY A 197 -12.08 -19.71 3.95
C GLY A 197 -12.79 -19.54 5.29
N GLU A 198 -13.14 -18.32 5.70
CA GLU A 198 -13.82 -18.01 6.97
C GLU A 198 -15.06 -17.10 6.77
N GLY A 199 -15.79 -17.27 5.66
CA GLY A 199 -16.99 -16.47 5.35
C GLY A 199 -16.67 -15.06 4.84
N GLU A 200 -17.57 -14.10 5.11
CA GLU A 200 -17.49 -12.72 4.61
C GLU A 200 -17.56 -11.69 5.75
N PRO A 201 -16.66 -11.76 6.75
CA PRO A 201 -16.80 -10.99 7.99
C PRO A 201 -16.81 -9.46 7.79
N TRP A 202 -16.20 -8.96 6.71
CA TRP A 202 -16.28 -7.53 6.38
C TRP A 202 -17.67 -7.17 5.86
N THR A 203 -18.17 -7.95 4.92
CA THR A 203 -19.53 -7.80 4.35
C THR A 203 -20.60 -7.98 5.42
N ASP A 204 -20.53 -9.05 6.20
CA ASP A 204 -21.48 -9.41 7.26
C ASP A 204 -21.52 -8.38 8.39
N SER A 205 -20.43 -7.62 8.58
CA SER A 205 -20.40 -6.51 9.55
C SER A 205 -21.16 -5.26 9.10
N GLY A 206 -21.79 -5.28 7.91
CA GLY A 206 -22.48 -4.12 7.32
C GLY A 206 -21.53 -3.07 6.75
N ARG A 207 -20.26 -3.42 6.53
CA ARG A 207 -19.21 -2.48 6.09
C ARG A 207 -18.91 -2.52 4.60
N LEU A 208 -19.67 -3.29 3.83
CA LEU A 208 -19.56 -3.31 2.38
C LEU A 208 -19.67 -1.88 1.82
N GLY A 209 -18.71 -1.47 0.98
CA GLY A 209 -18.64 -0.11 0.43
C GLY A 209 -18.07 0.98 1.36
N LEU A 210 -17.91 0.74 2.67
CA LEU A 210 -17.47 1.77 3.61
C LEU A 210 -15.97 2.09 3.57
N ARG A 211 -15.18 1.31 2.82
CA ARG A 211 -13.74 1.56 2.66
C ARG A 211 -13.48 2.97 2.14
N GLN A 212 -14.09 3.37 1.03
CA GLN A 212 -13.81 4.66 0.40
C GLN A 212 -14.26 5.83 1.29
N VAL A 213 -15.43 5.70 1.92
CA VAL A 213 -15.95 6.69 2.87
C VAL A 213 -15.00 6.88 4.05
N SER A 214 -14.47 5.79 4.61
CA SER A 214 -13.55 5.84 5.75
C SER A 214 -12.22 6.50 5.39
N HIS A 215 -11.66 6.22 4.21
CA HIS A 215 -10.43 6.89 3.77
C HIS A 215 -10.68 8.37 3.45
N SER A 216 -11.85 8.73 2.91
CA SER A 216 -12.23 10.14 2.73
C SER A 216 -12.26 10.88 4.07
N LYS A 217 -12.91 10.30 5.09
CA LYS A 217 -12.91 10.89 6.45
C LYS A 217 -11.49 11.06 7.00
N ALA A 218 -10.61 10.07 6.81
CA ALA A 218 -9.21 10.19 7.20
C ALA A 218 -8.50 11.35 6.49
N TRP A 219 -8.75 11.56 5.19
CA TRP A 219 -8.18 12.71 4.46
C TRP A 219 -8.66 14.06 5.00
N TYR A 220 -9.89 14.14 5.47
CA TYR A 220 -10.48 15.36 6.03
C TYR A 220 -10.41 15.44 7.56
N SER A 221 -9.69 14.53 8.21
CA SER A 221 -9.56 14.49 9.67
C SER A 221 -9.10 15.85 10.24
N GLU A 222 -9.78 16.32 11.27
CA GLU A 222 -9.45 17.57 11.97
C GLU A 222 -8.10 17.48 12.70
N LYS A 223 -7.63 16.27 13.00
CA LYS A 223 -6.31 16.04 13.59
C LYS A 223 -5.16 16.34 12.60
N ARG A 224 -5.46 16.53 11.31
CA ARG A 224 -4.48 16.97 10.31
C ARG A 224 -4.36 18.48 10.30
N GLU A 225 -3.16 18.95 9.98
CA GLU A 225 -2.88 20.37 9.74
C GLU A 225 -3.83 20.93 8.65
N PRO A 226 -4.42 22.13 8.85
CA PRO A 226 -5.45 22.67 7.96
C PRO A 226 -5.08 22.67 6.47
N SER A 227 -3.86 23.05 6.10
CA SER A 227 -3.39 23.07 4.71
C SER A 227 -3.20 21.67 4.09
N LYS A 228 -3.19 20.62 4.91
CA LYS A 228 -3.09 19.21 4.46
C LYS A 228 -4.43 18.50 4.38
N ARG A 229 -5.51 19.04 4.95
CA ARG A 229 -6.85 18.41 4.92
C ARG A 229 -7.36 18.25 3.47
N GLY A 230 -8.02 17.13 3.20
CA GLY A 230 -8.49 16.75 1.86
C GLY A 230 -7.42 16.15 0.94
N ARG A 231 -6.12 16.30 1.25
CA ARG A 231 -5.06 15.64 0.49
C ARG A 231 -5.11 14.12 0.71
N ARG A 232 -5.12 13.35 -0.36
CA ARG A 232 -4.99 11.88 -0.33
C ARG A 232 -3.63 11.46 0.25
N PHE A 233 -3.53 10.19 0.63
CA PHE A 233 -2.27 9.61 1.12
C PHE A 233 -1.14 9.81 0.11
N LYS A 234 0.06 10.04 0.63
CA LYS A 234 1.28 10.21 -0.13
C LYS A 234 2.25 9.06 0.12
N LEU A 235 3.37 9.09 -0.61
CA LEU A 235 4.33 8.00 -0.61
C LEU A 235 4.94 7.76 0.78
N ASP A 236 5.23 8.83 1.50
CA ASP A 236 5.69 8.82 2.89
C ASP A 236 4.64 8.19 3.82
N ASP A 237 3.38 8.62 3.76
CA ASP A 237 2.28 8.02 4.53
C ASP A 237 2.21 6.50 4.31
N CYS A 238 2.31 6.08 3.04
CA CYS A 238 2.21 4.69 2.64
C CYS A 238 3.41 3.85 3.12
N GLN A 239 4.63 4.40 3.06
CA GLN A 239 5.83 3.73 3.58
C GLN A 239 5.78 3.55 5.10
N ILE A 240 5.36 4.59 5.84
CA ILE A 240 5.17 4.50 7.29
C ILE A 240 4.13 3.42 7.62
N TRP A 241 3.00 3.44 6.93
CA TRP A 241 1.94 2.44 7.08
C TRP A 241 2.46 1.00 6.86
N MET A 242 3.18 0.76 5.75
CA MET A 242 3.74 -0.55 5.43
C MET A 242 4.75 -1.03 6.48
N ARG A 243 5.69 -0.17 6.89
CA ARG A 243 6.71 -0.50 7.90
C ARG A 243 6.08 -0.91 9.23
N LEU A 244 5.08 -0.16 9.70
CA LEU A 244 4.36 -0.48 10.94
C LEU A 244 3.51 -1.75 10.82
N MET A 245 2.89 -2.02 9.66
CA MET A 245 2.17 -3.28 9.41
C MET A 245 3.10 -4.49 9.44
N PHE A 246 4.24 -4.43 8.76
CA PHE A 246 5.20 -5.52 8.75
C PHE A 246 5.85 -5.73 10.13
N TRP A 247 6.10 -4.66 10.88
CA TRP A 247 6.53 -4.77 12.27
C TRP A 247 5.47 -5.45 13.13
N ALA A 248 4.20 -5.05 13.04
CA ALA A 248 3.11 -5.71 13.75
C ALA A 248 2.98 -7.20 13.41
N ALA A 249 3.19 -7.58 12.15
CA ALA A 249 3.20 -8.98 11.75
C ALA A 249 4.37 -9.76 12.38
N ARG A 250 5.54 -9.14 12.54
CA ARG A 250 6.70 -9.74 13.21
C ARG A 250 6.49 -9.93 14.70
N ASP A 251 5.89 -8.95 15.38
CA ASP A 251 5.55 -9.06 16.80
C ASP A 251 4.61 -10.27 17.06
N GLU A 252 3.75 -10.58 16.09
CA GLU A 252 2.85 -11.74 16.16
C GLU A 252 3.47 -13.04 15.60
N GLY A 253 4.78 -13.05 15.32
CA GLY A 253 5.50 -14.25 14.89
C GLY A 253 5.18 -14.71 13.45
N MET A 254 4.67 -13.82 12.60
CA MET A 254 4.27 -14.18 11.23
C MET A 254 5.43 -14.29 10.26
N ALA A 255 6.54 -13.60 10.53
CA ALA A 255 7.72 -13.66 9.67
C ALA A 255 8.41 -15.04 9.69
N GLN A 256 8.22 -15.81 10.75
CA GLN A 256 8.71 -17.19 10.87
C GLN A 256 7.94 -18.13 9.93
N HIS A 257 6.69 -17.82 9.61
CA HIS A 257 5.88 -18.54 8.64
C HIS A 257 6.11 -18.00 7.22
N LYS A 258 7.22 -18.40 6.58
CA LYS A 258 7.68 -17.86 5.29
C LYS A 258 6.60 -17.82 4.19
N PRO A 259 5.79 -18.87 3.95
CA PRO A 259 4.72 -18.80 2.95
C PRO A 259 3.72 -17.67 3.17
N PHE A 260 3.27 -17.49 4.41
CA PHE A 260 2.37 -16.40 4.78
C PHE A 260 3.04 -15.06 4.64
N PHE A 261 4.24 -14.88 5.20
CA PHE A 261 4.89 -13.58 5.18
C PHE A 261 5.19 -13.10 3.75
N ASN A 262 5.64 -14.00 2.87
CA ASN A 262 5.85 -13.69 1.46
C ASN A 262 4.53 -13.30 0.76
N TRP A 263 3.47 -14.09 0.97
CA TRP A 263 2.13 -13.75 0.46
C TRP A 263 1.65 -12.39 1.00
N TYR A 264 1.94 -12.09 2.26
CA TYR A 264 1.51 -10.87 2.93
C TYR A 264 2.21 -9.62 2.39
N VAL A 265 3.50 -9.73 2.06
CA VAL A 265 4.25 -8.68 1.34
C VAL A 265 3.65 -8.46 -0.05
N ASP A 266 3.40 -9.52 -0.82
CA ASP A 266 2.76 -9.45 -2.14
C ASP A 266 1.35 -8.83 -2.05
N PHE A 267 0.58 -9.20 -1.03
CA PHE A 267 -0.77 -8.68 -0.75
C PHE A 267 -0.74 -7.18 -0.43
N ILE A 268 0.12 -6.74 0.48
CA ILE A 268 0.26 -5.31 0.81
C ILE A 268 0.73 -4.53 -0.42
N LYS A 269 1.73 -5.04 -1.15
CA LYS A 269 2.21 -4.45 -2.40
C LYS A 269 1.10 -4.25 -3.43
N HIS A 270 0.19 -5.22 -3.54
CA HIS A 270 -0.95 -5.14 -4.45
C HIS A 270 -1.93 -4.05 -4.03
N PHE A 271 -2.32 -3.98 -2.75
CA PHE A 271 -3.38 -3.08 -2.31
C PHE A 271 -2.91 -1.65 -2.03
N ILE A 272 -1.64 -1.46 -1.63
CA ILE A 272 -1.10 -0.12 -1.37
C ILE A 272 -1.13 0.76 -2.63
N ARG A 273 -1.02 0.15 -3.82
CA ARG A 273 -1.08 0.81 -5.13
C ARG A 273 -2.38 1.60 -5.37
N VAL A 274 -3.46 1.23 -4.68
CA VAL A 274 -4.78 1.89 -4.81
C VAL A 274 -4.74 3.28 -4.15
N TYR A 275 -3.88 3.45 -3.15
CA TYR A 275 -3.73 4.70 -2.41
C TYR A 275 -2.65 5.59 -3.01
N GLU A 276 -1.50 5.00 -3.32
CA GLU A 276 -0.38 5.69 -3.93
C GLU A 276 0.33 4.75 -4.92
N ARG A 277 0.28 5.09 -6.21
CA ARG A 277 0.76 4.21 -7.30
C ARG A 277 2.26 3.97 -7.26
N THR A 278 3.03 4.88 -6.66
CA THR A 278 4.49 4.79 -6.53
C THR A 278 4.96 4.02 -5.30
N ALA A 279 4.05 3.62 -4.40
CA ALA A 279 4.38 2.89 -3.17
C ALA A 279 4.80 1.41 -3.34
N PRO A 280 4.27 0.62 -4.29
CA PRO A 280 4.55 -0.82 -4.38
C PRO A 280 6.04 -1.24 -4.41
N PRO A 281 6.96 -0.50 -5.09
CA PRO A 281 8.40 -0.81 -5.04
C PRO A 281 9.00 -0.83 -3.63
N TYR A 282 8.42 -0.11 -2.67
CA TYR A 282 8.93 0.03 -1.31
C TYR A 282 8.43 -1.06 -0.34
N ALA A 283 7.57 -1.98 -0.78
CA ALA A 283 7.00 -3.00 0.10
C ALA A 283 8.06 -3.95 0.68
N GLU A 284 8.98 -4.44 -0.16
CA GLU A 284 10.09 -5.32 0.26
C GLU A 284 11.06 -4.59 1.20
N GLU A 285 11.41 -3.35 0.86
CA GLU A 285 12.27 -2.51 1.69
C GLU A 285 11.60 -2.22 3.05
N SER A 286 10.30 -1.93 3.07
CA SER A 286 9.53 -1.72 4.31
C SER A 286 9.47 -2.99 5.16
N ALA A 287 9.33 -4.16 4.52
CA ALA A 287 9.37 -5.44 5.21
C ALA A 287 10.77 -5.72 5.78
N ALA A 288 11.84 -5.40 5.06
CA ALA A 288 13.21 -5.50 5.54
C ALA A 288 13.52 -4.50 6.65
N TRP A 289 13.01 -3.26 6.55
CA TRP A 289 13.14 -2.23 7.56
C TRP A 289 12.61 -2.72 8.91
N SER A 290 11.43 -3.36 8.91
CA SER A 290 10.79 -3.88 10.12
C SER A 290 11.53 -5.06 10.77
N ALA A 291 12.51 -5.67 10.09
CA ALA A 291 13.31 -6.76 10.62
C ALA A 291 14.48 -6.28 11.49
N LYS A 292 14.86 -5.00 11.38
CA LYS A 292 16.06 -4.44 12.02
C LYS A 292 15.67 -3.75 13.33
N GLN A 293 16.19 -4.25 14.44
CA GLN A 293 15.87 -3.68 15.75
C GLN A 293 16.41 -2.25 15.91
N GLU A 294 17.51 -1.94 15.23
CA GLU A 294 18.13 -0.62 15.21
C GLU A 294 17.18 0.42 14.60
N ASN A 295 16.46 0.04 13.53
CA ASN A 295 15.47 0.90 12.89
C ASN A 295 14.29 1.21 13.82
N ILE A 296 13.78 0.17 14.51
CA ILE A 296 12.70 0.31 15.48
C ILE A 296 13.14 1.18 16.66
N ALA A 297 14.34 0.95 17.19
CA ALA A 297 14.91 1.74 18.28
C ALA A 297 15.09 3.20 17.88
N ALA A 298 15.62 3.47 16.67
CA ALA A 298 15.74 4.81 16.12
C ALA A 298 14.38 5.50 15.99
N TYR A 299 13.38 4.82 15.40
CA TYR A 299 12.01 5.33 15.29
C TYR A 299 11.40 5.70 16.65
N ILE A 300 11.57 4.86 17.67
CA ILE A 300 11.09 5.14 19.03
C ILE A 300 11.84 6.34 19.63
N LYS A 301 13.18 6.35 19.53
CA LYS A 301 14.03 7.46 20.01
C LYS A 301 13.67 8.79 19.37
N ASP A 302 13.30 8.77 18.08
CA ASP A 302 12.86 9.94 17.32
C ASP A 302 11.40 10.34 17.59
N GLY A 303 10.82 9.89 18.71
CA GLY A 303 9.48 10.29 19.12
C GLY A 303 8.39 9.68 18.22
N ARG A 304 8.65 8.49 17.67
CA ARG A 304 7.76 7.75 16.76
C ARG A 304 7.51 8.50 15.45
N MET A 305 8.63 8.91 14.85
CA MET A 305 8.68 9.61 13.58
C MET A 305 9.74 8.96 12.69
N MET A 306 9.37 8.57 11.47
CA MET A 306 10.30 7.97 10.50
C MET A 306 11.01 9.05 9.71
N LYS A 307 12.05 9.66 10.28
CA LYS A 307 12.81 10.77 9.67
C LYS A 307 13.49 10.39 8.34
N ASP A 308 13.73 9.11 8.12
CA ASP A 308 14.28 8.60 6.86
C ASP A 308 13.24 8.50 5.73
N VAL A 309 11.95 8.61 6.05
CA VAL A 309 10.82 8.59 5.09
C VAL A 309 10.21 9.97 4.93
N ILE A 310 10.04 10.70 6.04
CA ILE A 310 9.51 12.06 6.02
C ILE A 310 10.61 12.95 5.45
N ILE A 311 10.52 13.18 4.15
CA ILE A 311 11.29 14.22 3.50
C ILE A 311 10.72 15.52 4.07
N GLU A 312 11.41 16.11 5.06
CA GLU A 312 11.13 17.50 5.41
C GLU A 312 11.11 18.28 4.10
N PRO A 313 10.16 19.21 3.91
CA PRO A 313 10.26 20.13 2.79
C PRO A 313 11.55 20.91 3.01
N SER A 314 12.67 20.39 2.50
CA SER A 314 13.87 21.15 2.28
C SER A 314 13.36 22.40 1.58
N ALA A 315 13.65 23.57 2.13
CA ALA A 315 13.13 24.87 1.72
C ALA A 315 13.38 25.24 0.23
N GLU A 316 13.79 24.29 -0.61
CA GLU A 316 14.23 24.44 -1.99
C GLU A 316 13.70 23.38 -2.97
N ARG A 317 12.73 22.52 -2.61
CA ARG A 317 11.96 21.84 -3.67
C ARG A 317 10.92 22.80 -4.20
N GLY A 318 11.37 23.66 -5.11
CA GLY A 318 10.53 24.53 -5.93
C GLY A 318 9.36 23.76 -6.55
N PRO A 319 8.28 24.47 -6.92
CA PRO A 319 7.01 23.84 -7.30
C PRO A 319 7.23 22.91 -8.49
N TYR A 320 7.03 21.61 -8.26
CA TYR A 320 6.76 20.60 -9.29
C TYR A 320 7.82 20.42 -10.40
N ASN A 321 8.83 19.59 -10.13
CA ASN A 321 9.48 18.76 -11.16
C ASN A 321 9.11 17.29 -10.91
N ASP A 322 7.81 16.98 -11.01
CA ASP A 322 7.36 15.60 -11.25
C ASP A 322 7.03 15.48 -12.74
N PRO A 323 7.92 14.91 -13.57
CA PRO A 323 7.69 14.77 -15.00
C PRO A 323 6.54 13.80 -15.36
N TYR A 324 5.88 13.19 -14.38
CA TYR A 324 4.79 12.23 -14.59
C TYR A 324 3.39 12.76 -14.28
N PHE A 325 3.24 14.06 -14.02
CA PHE A 325 1.97 14.69 -13.63
C PHE A 325 1.21 15.41 -14.77
N PHE A 326 1.43 15.03 -16.04
CA PHE A 326 0.58 15.45 -17.16
C PHE A 326 -0.20 14.26 -17.73
N PHE A 327 -1.39 14.04 -17.16
CA PHE A 327 -2.54 13.57 -17.92
C PHE A 327 -3.71 14.43 -17.47
N ASP A 328 -3.96 15.49 -18.26
CA ASP A 328 -5.15 16.33 -18.16
C ASP A 328 -6.43 15.51 -18.39
N GLU A 329 -7.51 16.06 -17.84
CA GLU A 329 -8.88 15.55 -17.70
C GLU A 329 -9.55 15.00 -18.97
#